data_AF-A0A2D2D688-F1
#
_entry.id   AF-A0A2D2D688-F1
#
_cell.length_a   1.000
_cell.length_b   1.000
_cell.length_c   1.000
_cell.angle_alpha   90.00
_cell.angle_beta   90.00
_cell.angle_gamma   90.00
#
_symmetry.space_group_name_H-M   'P 1'
#
loop_
_entity.id
_entity.type
_entity.pdbx_description
1 polymer ?
#
loop_
_entity_poly.entity_id
_entity_poly.type
_entity_poly.pdbx_seq_one_letter_code
_entity_poly.pdbx_strand_id
1 'polypeptide(L)'
;MTPETLTICLVGPRGSGKSSLLATATDCIVQNAHGYPAELRPTLQSISRAAFHGFDSSAKLDILDAQTDDYQRLRRDFAAGGAPTEPSRLGEYFFRLTLNGEAPPARRDKAPILLRVIDAAGAVAVPEDSAEAPPDLREDFANKLQSAEAIVLALPLTRFEDGASVANLARLLERLALSPDNRLKRIVVAFTQYERLFVQLGPSAFTYACDPAVALHVLRRSLQAARWSDALRALERRVAVRFIALSAFGFVKTFQNPNIDPHGEGERRFRRKGIAGPRAFTEFWRPFLTADPLLYAALDLDNAFLFDFAAIDGAPISERS
;
A
#
# COMPACT_ATOMS: atom_id res chain seq x y z
N MET A 1 -23.33 18.26 2.25
CA MET A 1 -23.03 16.81 2.20
C MET A 1 -21.76 16.59 2.99
N THR A 2 -21.78 15.75 4.02
CA THR A 2 -20.56 15.35 4.74
C THR A 2 -19.75 14.40 3.85
N PRO A 3 -18.45 14.64 3.62
CA PRO A 3 -17.63 13.76 2.80
C PRO A 3 -17.56 12.35 3.40
N GLU A 4 -17.48 11.32 2.55
CA GLU A 4 -17.34 9.94 3.01
C GLU A 4 -15.97 9.78 3.70
N THR A 5 -15.95 9.18 4.89
CA THR A 5 -14.72 8.88 5.63
C THR A 5 -14.44 7.39 5.59
N LEU A 6 -13.18 7.02 5.35
CA LEU A 6 -12.75 5.62 5.30
C LEU A 6 -11.41 5.43 6.02
N THR A 7 -11.30 4.38 6.82
CA THR A 7 -10.09 3.97 7.53
C THR A 7 -9.47 2.75 6.86
N ILE A 8 -8.17 2.85 6.57
CA ILE A 8 -7.34 1.78 6.01
C ILE A 8 -6.25 1.43 7.02
N CYS A 9 -6.14 0.16 7.40
CA CYS A 9 -5.00 -0.32 8.19
C CYS A 9 -3.94 -0.93 7.26
N LEU A 10 -2.70 -0.46 7.36
CA LEU A 10 -1.53 -1.08 6.74
C LEU A 10 -0.97 -2.13 7.70
N VAL A 11 -0.92 -3.37 7.24
CA VAL A 11 -0.48 -4.54 8.02
C VAL A 11 0.63 -5.24 7.25
N GLY A 12 1.63 -5.74 7.96
CA GLY A 12 2.70 -6.53 7.36
C GLY A 12 3.92 -6.61 8.27
N PRO A 13 4.80 -7.60 8.07
CA PRO A 13 5.98 -7.80 8.92
C PRO A 13 6.99 -6.65 8.80
N ARG A 14 8.08 -6.75 9.57
CA ARG A 14 9.20 -5.81 9.45
C ARG A 14 9.81 -5.93 8.04
N GLY A 15 10.14 -4.79 7.43
CA GLY A 15 10.72 -4.76 6.09
C GLY A 15 9.75 -5.14 4.97
N SER A 16 8.44 -5.17 5.22
CA SER A 16 7.44 -5.57 4.22
C SER A 16 7.11 -4.50 3.18
N GLY A 17 7.73 -3.31 3.27
CA GLY A 17 7.52 -2.21 2.34
C GLY A 17 6.33 -1.28 2.62
N LYS A 18 5.64 -1.38 3.78
CA LYS A 18 4.50 -0.50 4.15
C LYS A 18 4.81 0.99 4.00
N SER A 19 5.87 1.44 4.67
CA SER A 19 6.29 2.85 4.68
C SER A 19 6.66 3.32 3.26
N SER A 20 7.33 2.47 2.48
CA SER A 20 7.72 2.73 1.09
C SER A 20 6.51 2.83 0.15
N LEU A 21 5.52 1.94 0.30
CA LEU A 21 4.25 1.98 -0.41
C LEU A 21 3.54 3.30 -0.14
N LEU A 22 3.36 3.65 1.14
CA LEU A 22 2.65 4.88 1.53
C LEU A 22 3.39 6.14 1.06
N ALA A 23 4.70 6.19 1.25
CA ALA A 23 5.53 7.33 0.85
C ALA A 23 5.49 7.60 -0.66
N THR A 24 5.21 6.59 -1.49
CA THR A 24 5.20 6.72 -2.96
C THR A 24 3.81 6.80 -3.56
N ALA A 25 2.74 6.59 -2.79
CA ALA A 25 1.37 6.55 -3.32
C ALA A 25 0.99 7.83 -4.08
N THR A 26 1.30 9.01 -3.52
CA THR A 26 1.01 10.29 -4.20
C THR A 26 1.85 10.46 -5.48
N ASP A 27 3.12 10.09 -5.43
CA ASP A 27 4.01 10.12 -6.59
C ASP A 27 3.59 9.16 -7.71
N CYS A 28 3.02 8.01 -7.35
CA CYS A 28 2.46 7.03 -8.28
C CYS A 28 1.26 7.62 -9.04
N ILE A 29 0.40 8.36 -8.34
CA ILE A 29 -0.74 9.07 -8.95
C ILE A 29 -0.27 10.20 -9.86
N VAL A 30 0.61 11.09 -9.36
CA VAL A 30 1.12 12.24 -10.13
C VAL A 30 1.80 11.81 -11.43
N GLN A 31 2.41 10.63 -11.46
CA GLN A 31 3.10 10.09 -12.63
C GLN A 31 2.24 9.17 -13.51
N ASN A 32 0.95 9.01 -13.22
CA ASN A 32 0.06 8.05 -13.90
C ASN A 32 0.67 6.65 -13.98
N ALA A 33 1.28 6.20 -12.88
CA ALA A 33 1.94 4.90 -12.77
C ALA A 33 1.07 3.85 -12.04
N HIS A 34 -0.24 4.12 -11.97
CA HIS A 34 -1.28 3.25 -11.45
C HIS A 34 -1.98 2.47 -12.57
N GLY A 35 -2.70 1.41 -12.23
CA GLY A 35 -3.40 0.55 -13.20
C GLY A 35 -4.75 1.08 -13.69
N TYR A 36 -5.27 2.16 -13.10
CA TYR A 36 -6.57 2.73 -13.46
C TYR A 36 -6.53 3.50 -14.80
N PRO A 37 -7.67 3.57 -15.53
CA PRO A 37 -7.80 4.36 -16.75
C PRO A 37 -7.41 5.83 -16.53
N ALA A 38 -6.80 6.44 -17.54
CA ALA A 38 -6.34 7.84 -17.48
C ALA A 38 -7.50 8.83 -17.31
N GLU A 39 -8.70 8.43 -17.73
CA GLU A 39 -9.94 9.19 -17.63
C GLU A 39 -10.40 9.33 -16.18
N LEU A 40 -10.06 8.41 -15.27
CA LEU A 40 -10.48 8.47 -13.87
C LEU A 40 -9.90 9.68 -13.13
N ARG A 41 -8.66 10.06 -13.48
CA ARG A 41 -7.90 11.20 -12.92
C ARG A 41 -8.01 11.30 -11.38
N PRO A 42 -7.62 10.26 -10.63
CA PRO A 42 -7.61 10.34 -9.18
C PRO A 42 -6.56 11.35 -8.71
N THR A 43 -6.83 12.05 -7.60
CA THR A 43 -5.80 12.80 -6.87
C THR A 43 -5.83 12.46 -5.40
N LEU A 44 -4.65 12.35 -4.80
CA LEU A 44 -4.47 12.05 -3.39
C LEU A 44 -3.67 13.18 -2.75
N GLN A 45 -4.32 13.98 -1.92
CA GLN A 45 -3.71 15.12 -1.26
C GLN A 45 -3.57 14.82 0.23
N SER A 46 -2.39 15.00 0.83
CA SER A 46 -2.25 14.93 2.29
C SER A 46 -2.97 16.11 2.94
N ILE A 47 -3.66 15.84 4.04
CA ILE A 47 -4.42 16.83 4.82
C ILE A 47 -4.07 16.70 6.29
N SER A 48 -4.35 17.72 7.09
CA SER A 48 -4.18 17.64 8.54
C SER A 48 -5.27 16.78 9.19
N ARG A 49 -4.98 16.28 10.39
CA ARG A 49 -5.99 15.60 11.23
C ARG A 49 -7.20 16.49 11.51
N ALA A 50 -6.98 17.79 11.73
CA ALA A 50 -8.05 18.76 11.94
C ALA A 50 -8.97 18.85 10.70
N ALA A 51 -8.40 18.94 9.50
CA ALA A 51 -9.15 18.96 8.25
C ALA A 51 -9.93 17.65 8.01
N PHE A 52 -9.40 16.50 8.44
CA PHE A 52 -10.11 15.22 8.37
C PHE A 52 -11.38 15.21 9.25
N HIS A 53 -11.33 15.84 10.42
CA HIS A 53 -12.47 15.91 11.36
C HIS A 53 -13.41 17.10 11.11
N GLY A 54 -13.24 17.83 10.00
CA GLY A 54 -14.11 18.95 9.65
C GLY A 54 -13.89 20.21 10.48
N PHE A 55 -12.75 20.33 11.17
CA PHE A 55 -12.34 21.59 11.77
C PHE A 55 -11.80 22.48 10.65
N ASP A 56 -12.61 23.46 10.23
CA ASP A 56 -12.20 24.50 9.30
C ASP A 56 -11.02 25.26 9.93
N SER A 57 -9.87 25.25 9.26
CA SER A 57 -8.81 26.20 9.52
C SER A 57 -9.28 27.59 9.07
N SER A 58 -10.18 28.18 9.87
CA SER A 58 -10.34 29.63 9.86
C SER A 58 -8.95 30.23 10.11
N ALA A 59 -8.47 30.92 9.09
CA ALA A 59 -7.13 31.45 9.00
C ALA A 59 -6.76 32.22 10.27
N LYS A 60 -5.82 31.69 11.09
CA LYS A 60 -4.81 32.44 11.88
C LYS A 60 -4.09 31.65 12.99
N LEU A 61 -4.33 30.36 13.22
CA LEU A 61 -3.70 29.64 14.35
C LEU A 61 -2.63 28.58 14.01
N ASP A 62 -2.34 28.30 12.74
CA ASP A 62 -1.41 27.22 12.35
C ASP A 62 0.08 27.63 12.20
N ILE A 63 0.52 28.71 12.85
CA ILE A 63 1.96 29.06 12.86
C ILE A 63 2.71 28.29 13.96
N LEU A 64 2.00 27.80 14.99
CA LEU A 64 2.59 27.04 16.10
C LEU A 64 2.30 25.53 16.03
N ASP A 65 1.26 25.12 15.29
CA ASP A 65 0.94 23.71 14.97
C ASP A 65 1.51 23.26 13.62
N ALA A 66 2.58 23.94 13.15
CA ALA A 66 3.47 23.46 12.11
C ALA A 66 4.27 22.21 12.54
N GLN A 67 3.65 21.29 13.29
CA GLN A 67 4.04 19.90 13.31
C GLN A 67 4.06 19.46 11.86
N THR A 68 5.27 19.27 11.37
CA THR A 68 5.53 18.90 9.99
C THR A 68 4.63 17.74 9.61
N ASP A 69 3.75 17.92 8.61
CA ASP A 69 2.84 16.90 8.09
C ASP A 69 3.54 15.53 8.14
N ASP A 70 3.09 14.63 9.01
CA ASP A 70 3.76 13.34 9.29
C ASP A 70 3.99 12.58 7.98
N TYR A 71 3.11 12.78 6.99
CA TYR A 71 3.28 12.26 5.65
C TYR A 71 4.50 12.85 4.92
N GLN A 72 4.72 14.17 5.00
CA GLN A 72 5.91 14.80 4.40
C GLN A 72 7.20 14.41 5.13
N ARG A 73 7.14 14.14 6.45
CA ARG A 73 8.26 13.52 7.16
C ARG A 73 8.54 12.12 6.60
N LEU A 74 7.52 11.26 6.53
CA LEU A 74 7.64 9.91 5.95
C LEU A 74 8.25 9.95 4.54
N ARG A 75 7.79 10.86 3.67
CA ARG A 75 8.34 11.01 2.31
C ARG A 75 9.82 11.39 2.32
N ARG A 76 10.22 12.34 3.17
CA ARG A 76 11.62 12.76 3.33
C ARG A 76 12.50 11.62 3.83
N ASP A 77 12.03 10.87 4.82
CA ASP A 77 12.76 9.73 5.37
C ASP A 77 12.93 8.63 4.31
N PHE A 78 11.88 8.34 3.55
CA PHE A 78 11.95 7.43 2.41
C PHE A 78 12.93 7.92 1.33
N ALA A 79 13.04 9.23 1.09
CA ALA A 79 14.01 9.80 0.17
C ALA A 79 15.46 9.76 0.67
N ALA A 80 15.67 9.79 1.98
CA ALA A 80 16.98 9.70 2.61
C ALA A 80 17.55 8.26 2.66
N GLY A 81 16.81 7.27 2.15
CA GLY A 81 17.20 5.85 2.19
C GLY A 81 16.26 4.97 3.00
N GLY A 82 15.15 5.52 3.49
CA GLY A 82 14.15 4.80 4.28
C GLY A 82 14.54 4.67 5.74
N ALA A 83 13.54 4.80 6.61
CA ALA A 83 13.58 4.31 7.98
C ALA A 83 12.35 3.39 8.18
N PRO A 84 12.50 2.22 8.83
CA PRO A 84 11.35 1.42 9.20
C PRO A 84 10.42 2.24 10.12
N THR A 85 9.11 2.02 10.03
CA THR A 85 8.12 2.65 10.91
C THR A 85 8.53 2.51 12.37
N GLU A 86 8.52 3.62 13.11
CA GLU A 86 8.91 3.66 14.51
C GLU A 86 8.07 2.69 15.35
N PRO A 87 8.68 1.76 16.10
CA PRO A 87 7.93 0.76 16.88
C PRO A 87 7.23 1.34 18.12
N SER A 88 7.46 2.61 18.44
CA SER A 88 6.93 3.29 19.63
C SER A 88 5.57 3.96 19.41
N ARG A 89 5.07 4.09 18.17
CA ARG A 89 3.79 4.74 17.87
C ARG A 89 3.11 4.19 16.63
N LEU A 90 1.78 4.33 16.57
CA LEU A 90 1.03 4.17 15.33
C LEU A 90 1.17 5.44 14.50
N GLY A 91 1.52 5.30 13.22
CA GLY A 91 1.43 6.39 12.26
C GLY A 91 -0.01 6.56 11.80
N GLU A 92 -0.56 7.77 11.95
CA GLU A 92 -1.85 8.14 11.35
C GLU A 92 -1.60 9.16 10.23
N TYR A 93 -2.02 8.82 9.01
CA TYR A 93 -1.86 9.67 7.84
C TYR A 93 -3.22 9.96 7.24
N PHE A 94 -3.47 11.22 6.90
CA PHE A 94 -4.77 11.68 6.44
C PHE A 94 -4.67 12.18 5.00
N PHE A 95 -5.61 11.74 4.17
CA PHE A 95 -5.66 12.14 2.77
C PHE A 95 -7.06 12.54 2.33
N ARG A 96 -7.11 13.43 1.36
CA ARG A 96 -8.30 13.70 0.55
C ARG A 96 -8.12 13.05 -0.81
N LEU A 97 -8.98 12.08 -1.13
CA LEU A 97 -9.06 11.46 -2.43
C LEU A 97 -10.15 12.15 -3.25
N THR A 98 -9.79 12.70 -4.41
CA THR A 98 -10.74 13.26 -5.38
C THR A 98 -10.67 12.52 -6.71
N LEU A 99 -11.78 12.51 -7.45
CA LEU A 99 -11.85 11.98 -8.80
C LEU A 99 -12.17 13.15 -9.74
N ASN A 100 -11.20 13.58 -10.53
CA ASN A 100 -11.33 14.79 -11.35
C ASN A 100 -11.72 14.50 -12.81
N GLY A 101 -12.02 13.24 -13.12
CA GLY A 101 -12.40 12.82 -14.48
C GLY A 101 -13.66 11.97 -14.51
N GLU A 102 -13.69 10.99 -15.40
CA GLU A 102 -14.80 10.07 -15.58
C GLU A 102 -14.76 8.98 -14.53
N ALA A 103 -15.72 9.03 -13.61
CA ALA A 103 -15.91 8.04 -12.56
C ALA A 103 -17.35 7.52 -12.64
N PRO A 104 -17.59 6.25 -12.27
CA PRO A 104 -18.94 5.74 -12.12
C PRO A 104 -19.77 6.64 -11.19
N PRO A 105 -21.06 6.91 -11.49
CA PRO A 105 -21.88 7.83 -10.70
C PRO A 105 -21.86 7.53 -9.20
N ALA A 106 -21.95 6.25 -8.83
CA ALA A 106 -21.89 5.76 -7.45
C ALA A 106 -20.62 6.15 -6.67
N ARG A 107 -19.53 6.51 -7.37
CA ARG A 107 -18.27 6.98 -6.78
C ARG A 107 -18.08 8.48 -6.94
N ARG A 108 -18.51 9.05 -8.06
CA ARG A 108 -18.50 10.50 -8.26
C ARG A 108 -19.30 11.22 -7.18
N ASP A 109 -20.47 10.71 -6.82
CA ASP A 109 -21.37 11.34 -5.83
C ASP A 109 -20.86 11.24 -4.39
N LYS A 110 -19.88 10.37 -4.15
CA LYS A 110 -19.24 10.17 -2.82
C LYS A 110 -17.91 10.92 -2.69
N ALA A 111 -17.39 11.48 -3.78
CA ALA A 111 -16.17 12.26 -3.75
C ALA A 111 -16.43 13.68 -3.18
N PRO A 112 -15.49 14.27 -2.43
CA PRO A 112 -14.20 13.71 -2.03
C PRO A 112 -14.34 12.68 -0.90
N ILE A 113 -13.50 11.64 -0.94
CA ILE A 113 -13.40 10.64 0.13
C ILE A 113 -12.22 11.03 1.02
N LEU A 114 -12.46 11.13 2.33
CA LEU A 114 -11.42 11.36 3.32
C LEU A 114 -10.88 10.02 3.80
N LEU A 115 -9.58 9.81 3.64
CA LEU A 115 -8.90 8.58 4.01
C LEU A 115 -8.07 8.80 5.29
N ARG A 116 -8.21 7.90 6.24
CA ARG A 116 -7.29 7.74 7.38
C ARG A 116 -6.53 6.45 7.18
N VAL A 117 -5.23 6.54 6.95
CA VAL A 117 -4.33 5.39 6.83
C VAL A 117 -3.57 5.21 8.13
N ILE A 118 -3.69 4.04 8.73
CA ILE A 118 -3.05 3.68 9.99
C ILE A 118 -1.91 2.73 9.67
N ASP A 119 -0.68 3.14 9.95
CA ASP A 119 0.53 2.33 9.79
C ASP A 119 1.06 1.91 11.16
N ALA A 120 1.09 0.61 11.42
CA ALA A 120 1.71 0.05 12.60
C ALA A 120 3.06 -0.55 12.25
N ALA A 121 4.05 -0.40 13.13
CA ALA A 121 5.32 -1.09 12.96
C ALA A 121 5.12 -2.61 12.81
N GLY A 122 6.01 -3.26 12.07
CA GLY A 122 5.89 -4.70 11.78
C GLY A 122 5.78 -5.55 13.05
N ALA A 123 6.55 -5.21 14.09
CA ALA A 123 6.51 -5.86 15.40
C ALA A 123 5.14 -5.74 16.12
N VAL A 124 4.36 -4.70 15.82
CA VAL A 124 3.01 -4.50 16.37
C VAL A 124 1.99 -5.29 15.55
N ALA A 125 2.06 -5.19 14.21
CA ALA A 125 1.06 -5.74 13.30
C ALA A 125 1.19 -7.25 13.09
N VAL A 126 2.43 -7.74 12.95
CA VAL A 126 2.78 -9.15 12.73
C VAL A 126 4.07 -9.42 13.52
N PRO A 127 3.96 -9.65 14.84
CA PRO A 127 5.12 -9.83 15.71
C PRO A 127 5.98 -11.01 15.26
N GLU A 128 7.29 -10.86 15.38
CA GLU A 128 8.27 -11.95 15.29
C GLU A 128 8.69 -12.33 16.72
N ASP A 129 9.08 -13.58 16.97
CA ASP A 129 9.25 -14.15 18.33
C ASP A 129 10.22 -13.38 19.25
N SER A 130 10.99 -12.42 18.72
CA SER A 130 11.96 -11.60 19.45
C SER A 130 11.60 -10.11 19.60
N ALA A 131 10.48 -9.65 19.03
CA ALA A 131 10.13 -8.22 19.01
C ALA A 131 8.87 -7.94 19.85
N GLU A 132 9.06 -7.43 21.07
CA GLU A 132 7.96 -7.03 21.93
C GLU A 132 7.54 -5.57 21.65
N ALA A 133 6.30 -5.42 21.18
CA ALA A 133 5.61 -4.13 21.19
C ALA A 133 4.89 -3.92 22.54
N PRO A 134 4.83 -2.67 23.05
CA PRO A 134 4.06 -2.34 24.25
C PRO A 134 2.62 -2.88 24.18
N PRO A 135 2.08 -3.50 25.25
CA PRO A 135 0.71 -4.04 25.26
C PRO A 135 -0.35 -3.01 24.84
N ASP A 136 -0.28 -1.80 25.38
CA ASP A 136 -1.23 -0.71 25.08
C ASP A 136 -1.24 -0.35 23.60
N LEU A 137 -0.07 -0.37 22.95
CA LEU A 137 0.06 -0.09 21.52
C LEU A 137 -0.56 -1.20 20.66
N ARG A 138 -0.43 -2.46 21.11
CA ARG A 138 -1.07 -3.60 20.45
C ARG A 138 -2.59 -3.56 20.61
N GLU A 139 -3.08 -3.16 21.77
CA GLU A 139 -4.50 -2.99 22.03
C GLU A 139 -5.09 -1.85 21.19
N ASP A 140 -4.45 -0.67 21.16
CA ASP A 140 -4.86 0.43 20.30
C ASP A 140 -4.89 -0.01 18.82
N PHE A 141 -3.84 -0.68 18.34
CA PHE A 141 -3.82 -1.19 16.97
C PHE A 141 -4.95 -2.18 16.69
N ALA A 142 -5.23 -3.12 17.62
CA ALA A 142 -6.32 -4.07 17.47
C ALA A 142 -7.69 -3.36 17.39
N ASN A 143 -7.92 -2.34 18.21
CA ASN A 143 -9.14 -1.53 18.17
C ASN A 143 -9.28 -0.79 16.83
N LYS A 144 -8.19 -0.20 16.33
CA LYS A 144 -8.17 0.43 15.00
C LYS A 144 -8.48 -0.58 13.89
N LEU A 145 -7.87 -1.76 13.95
CA LEU A 145 -8.06 -2.84 12.98
C LEU A 145 -9.51 -3.34 12.93
N GLN A 146 -10.17 -3.49 14.08
CA GLN A 146 -11.60 -3.87 14.15
C GLN A 146 -12.51 -2.81 13.53
N SER A 147 -12.17 -1.53 13.73
CA SER A 147 -12.94 -0.40 13.21
C SER A 147 -12.69 -0.06 11.73
N ALA A 148 -11.64 -0.63 11.13
CA ALA A 148 -11.22 -0.29 9.78
C ALA A 148 -12.17 -0.87 8.72
N GLU A 149 -12.47 -0.08 7.69
CA GLU A 149 -13.26 -0.55 6.54
C GLU A 149 -12.40 -1.30 5.50
N ALA A 150 -11.09 -1.09 5.51
CA ALA A 150 -10.16 -1.80 4.62
C ALA A 150 -8.82 -2.13 5.29
N ILE A 151 -8.20 -3.20 4.82
CA ILE A 151 -6.84 -3.59 5.22
C ILE A 151 -5.98 -3.72 3.96
N VAL A 152 -4.77 -3.17 3.99
CA VAL A 152 -3.73 -3.44 2.99
C VAL A 152 -2.64 -4.28 3.65
N LEU A 153 -2.52 -5.54 3.24
CA LEU A 153 -1.48 -6.46 3.67
C LEU A 153 -0.25 -6.27 2.78
N ALA A 154 0.78 -5.58 3.25
CA ALA A 154 2.03 -5.42 2.53
C ALA A 154 2.97 -6.60 2.84
N LEU A 155 3.33 -7.38 1.83
CA LEU A 155 4.16 -8.58 1.94
C LEU A 155 5.31 -8.53 0.91
N PRO A 156 6.58 -8.80 1.28
CA PRO A 156 7.68 -8.76 0.32
C PRO A 156 7.67 -9.99 -0.59
N LEU A 157 7.73 -9.81 -1.92
CA LEU A 157 7.71 -10.91 -2.90
C LEU A 157 8.85 -11.90 -2.76
N THR A 158 10.02 -11.46 -2.31
CA THR A 158 11.27 -12.24 -2.42
C THR A 158 11.76 -12.84 -1.09
N ARG A 159 11.05 -12.63 0.03
CA ARG A 159 11.54 -12.97 1.39
C ARG A 159 10.45 -13.36 2.40
N PHE A 160 9.19 -13.41 2.01
CA PHE A 160 8.11 -13.55 2.99
C PHE A 160 7.97 -14.95 3.58
N GLU A 161 8.31 -16.00 2.82
CA GLU A 161 7.97 -17.39 3.17
C GLU A 161 8.84 -18.02 4.27
N ASP A 162 9.91 -17.36 4.70
CA ASP A 162 10.98 -17.97 5.51
C ASP A 162 10.87 -17.79 7.04
N GLY A 163 9.71 -17.42 7.62
CA GLY A 163 9.68 -17.07 9.05
C GLY A 163 8.35 -17.16 9.82
N ALA A 164 8.46 -17.04 11.15
CA ALA A 164 7.37 -16.99 12.14
C ALA A 164 6.28 -15.96 11.81
N SER A 165 6.64 -14.91 11.07
CA SER A 165 5.75 -13.88 10.52
C SER A 165 4.60 -14.46 9.68
N VAL A 166 4.82 -15.56 8.97
CA VAL A 166 3.76 -16.22 8.17
C VAL A 166 2.68 -16.82 9.06
N ALA A 167 3.08 -17.51 10.13
CA ALA A 167 2.14 -18.11 11.08
C ALA A 167 1.37 -17.03 11.86
N ASN A 168 2.04 -15.94 12.25
CA ASN A 168 1.39 -14.84 12.95
C ASN A 168 0.45 -14.04 12.03
N LEU A 169 0.77 -13.90 10.74
CA LEU A 169 -0.16 -13.36 9.76
C LEU A 169 -1.40 -14.26 9.61
N ALA A 170 -1.22 -15.57 9.46
CA ALA A 170 -2.35 -16.51 9.36
C ALA A 170 -3.28 -16.39 10.58
N ARG A 171 -2.73 -16.38 11.80
CA ARG A 171 -3.49 -16.19 13.05
C ARG A 171 -4.24 -14.86 13.10
N LEU A 172 -3.62 -13.77 12.63
CA LEU A 172 -4.28 -12.46 12.54
C LEU A 172 -5.51 -12.54 11.63
N LEU A 173 -5.36 -13.17 10.45
CA LEU A 173 -6.43 -13.32 9.47
C LEU A 173 -7.55 -14.24 9.98
N GLU A 174 -7.22 -15.34 10.64
CA GLU A 174 -8.18 -16.22 11.30
C GLU A 174 -8.99 -15.46 12.36
N ARG A 175 -8.33 -14.63 13.19
CA ARG A 175 -9.03 -13.79 14.19
C ARG A 175 -9.98 -12.79 13.54
N LEU A 176 -9.58 -12.17 12.43
CA LEU A 176 -10.46 -11.30 11.66
C LEU A 176 -11.65 -12.08 11.07
N ALA A 177 -11.43 -13.30 10.59
CA ALA A 177 -12.48 -14.17 10.07
C ALA A 177 -13.49 -14.58 11.14
N LEU A 178 -13.03 -14.76 12.38
CA LEU A 178 -13.86 -15.13 13.52
C LEU A 178 -14.55 -13.95 14.21
N SER A 179 -14.20 -12.71 13.89
CA SER A 179 -14.83 -11.50 14.47
C SER A 179 -16.06 -11.11 13.66
N PRO A 180 -17.29 -11.30 14.17
CA PRO A 180 -18.53 -11.01 13.42
C PRO A 180 -18.83 -9.50 13.35
N ASP A 181 -18.30 -8.70 14.26
CA ASP A 181 -18.62 -7.27 14.42
C ASP A 181 -17.63 -6.33 13.70
N ASN A 182 -16.74 -6.86 12.85
CA ASN A 182 -15.78 -6.03 12.15
C ASN A 182 -16.46 -5.20 11.03
N ARG A 183 -15.97 -3.98 10.81
CA ARG A 183 -16.48 -3.09 9.74
C ARG A 183 -15.80 -3.34 8.39
N LEU A 184 -15.01 -4.40 8.31
CA LEU A 184 -14.11 -4.69 7.20
C LEU A 184 -14.91 -5.02 5.94
N LYS A 185 -14.60 -4.33 4.85
CA LYS A 185 -15.23 -4.54 3.55
C LYS A 185 -14.23 -5.07 2.52
N ARG A 186 -12.96 -4.70 2.65
CA ARG A 186 -11.92 -4.97 1.64
C ARG A 186 -10.59 -5.37 2.25
N ILE A 187 -9.92 -6.34 1.64
CA ILE A 187 -8.52 -6.67 1.89
C ILE A 187 -7.77 -6.58 0.57
N VAL A 188 -6.66 -5.83 0.56
CA VAL A 188 -5.71 -5.84 -0.56
C VAL A 188 -4.40 -6.45 -0.10
N VAL A 189 -4.02 -7.56 -0.73
CA VAL A 189 -2.71 -8.19 -0.56
C VAL A 189 -1.74 -7.55 -1.54
N ALA A 190 -0.92 -6.63 -1.02
CA ALA A 190 0.07 -5.86 -1.73
C ALA A 190 1.45 -6.53 -1.65
N PHE A 191 1.80 -7.25 -2.69
CA PHE A 191 3.10 -7.87 -2.89
C PHE A 191 4.15 -6.82 -3.28
N THR A 192 4.99 -6.43 -2.33
CA THR A 192 6.00 -5.38 -2.48
C THR A 192 7.31 -5.92 -3.07
N GLN A 193 8.19 -5.00 -3.47
CA GLN A 193 9.49 -5.30 -4.08
C GLN A 193 9.40 -6.02 -5.44
N TYR A 194 8.33 -5.78 -6.20
CA TYR A 194 8.09 -6.42 -7.49
C TYR A 194 9.24 -6.20 -8.50
N GLU A 195 9.89 -5.03 -8.44
CA GLU A 195 11.04 -4.68 -9.27
C GLU A 195 12.24 -5.63 -9.13
N ARG A 196 12.37 -6.32 -7.98
CA ARG A 196 13.44 -7.29 -7.72
C ARG A 196 13.41 -8.49 -8.66
N LEU A 197 12.26 -8.81 -9.23
CA LEU A 197 12.13 -9.94 -10.16
C LEU A 197 12.76 -9.66 -11.52
N PHE A 198 13.04 -8.38 -11.83
CA PHE A 198 13.41 -7.94 -13.18
C PHE A 198 14.85 -7.41 -13.28
N VAL A 199 15.67 -7.58 -12.24
CA VAL A 199 17.01 -6.94 -12.19
C VAL A 199 17.96 -7.45 -13.28
N GLN A 200 17.75 -8.69 -13.74
CA GLN A 200 18.54 -9.29 -14.82
C GLN A 200 18.04 -8.94 -16.23
N LEU A 201 16.91 -8.25 -16.37
CA LEU A 201 16.29 -7.99 -17.68
C LEU A 201 16.70 -6.65 -18.31
N GLY A 202 17.48 -5.83 -17.61
CA GLY A 202 17.96 -4.55 -18.12
C GLY A 202 16.80 -3.65 -18.60
N PRO A 203 16.86 -3.06 -19.80
CA PRO A 203 15.82 -2.16 -20.31
C PRO A 203 14.44 -2.79 -20.54
N SER A 204 14.35 -4.12 -20.72
CA SER A 204 13.06 -4.80 -20.91
C SER A 204 12.27 -4.96 -19.61
N ALA A 205 12.89 -4.67 -18.45
CA ALA A 205 12.30 -4.88 -17.15
C ALA A 205 10.94 -4.18 -16.97
N PHE A 206 10.85 -2.90 -17.33
CA PHE A 206 9.59 -2.16 -17.19
C PHE A 206 8.49 -2.71 -18.10
N THR A 207 8.81 -3.09 -19.34
CA THR A 207 7.85 -3.68 -20.28
C THR A 207 7.23 -4.95 -19.71
N TYR A 208 8.04 -5.86 -19.17
CA TYR A 208 7.52 -7.08 -18.52
C TYR A 208 6.75 -6.78 -17.25
N ALA A 209 7.20 -5.84 -16.43
CA ALA A 209 6.49 -5.45 -15.21
C ALA A 209 5.12 -4.81 -15.49
N CYS A 210 4.96 -4.15 -16.64
CA CYS A 210 3.69 -3.55 -17.07
C CYS A 210 2.74 -4.54 -17.74
N ASP A 211 3.09 -5.82 -17.89
CA ASP A 211 2.19 -6.82 -18.43
C ASP A 211 1.38 -7.46 -17.29
N PRO A 212 0.04 -7.28 -17.25
CA PRO A 212 -0.81 -7.91 -16.25
C PRO A 212 -0.68 -9.44 -16.20
N ALA A 213 -0.42 -10.10 -17.32
CA ALA A 213 -0.24 -11.55 -17.36
C ALA A 213 1.03 -11.98 -16.61
N VAL A 214 2.09 -11.18 -16.67
CA VAL A 214 3.33 -11.40 -15.91
C VAL A 214 3.08 -11.19 -14.42
N ALA A 215 2.37 -10.12 -14.04
CA ALA A 215 1.99 -9.88 -12.64
C ALA A 215 1.14 -11.03 -12.08
N LEU A 216 0.13 -11.48 -12.82
CA LEU A 216 -0.71 -12.61 -12.45
C LEU A 216 0.10 -13.90 -12.31
N HIS A 217 0.99 -14.19 -13.27
CA HIS A 217 1.86 -15.37 -13.20
C HIS A 217 2.73 -15.38 -11.94
N VAL A 218 3.35 -14.25 -11.62
CA VAL A 218 4.16 -14.07 -10.40
C VAL A 218 3.31 -14.32 -9.15
N LEU A 219 2.13 -13.70 -9.06
CA LEU A 219 1.25 -13.85 -7.90
C LEU A 219 0.76 -15.29 -7.72
N ARG A 220 0.37 -15.97 -8.81
CA ARG A 220 0.00 -17.39 -8.77
C ARG A 220 1.13 -18.24 -8.19
N ARG A 221 2.36 -18.03 -8.67
CA ARG A 221 3.53 -18.74 -8.17
C ARG A 221 3.78 -18.48 -6.69
N SER A 222 3.70 -17.22 -6.25
CA SER A 222 3.90 -16.84 -4.85
C SER A 222 2.77 -17.32 -3.92
N LEU A 223 1.57 -17.55 -4.44
CA LEU A 223 0.43 -18.01 -3.63
C LEU A 223 0.28 -19.54 -3.62
N GLN A 224 0.91 -20.27 -4.54
CA GLN A 224 0.76 -21.72 -4.65
C GLN A 224 1.17 -22.47 -3.37
N ALA A 225 2.16 -22.00 -2.63
CA ALA A 225 2.63 -22.59 -1.38
C ALA A 225 2.17 -21.83 -0.12
N ALA A 226 1.39 -20.76 -0.29
CA ALA A 226 1.05 -19.82 0.77
C ALA A 226 -0.12 -20.31 1.64
N ARG A 227 0.16 -21.11 2.67
CA ARG A 227 -0.87 -21.62 3.61
C ARG A 227 -1.71 -20.53 4.28
N TRP A 228 -1.15 -19.34 4.50
CA TRP A 228 -1.87 -18.20 5.07
C TRP A 228 -2.98 -17.67 4.14
N SER A 229 -2.93 -17.98 2.84
CA SER A 229 -3.96 -17.60 1.88
C SER A 229 -5.27 -18.35 2.10
N ASP A 230 -5.24 -19.54 2.72
CA ASP A 230 -6.46 -20.29 3.08
C ASP A 230 -7.30 -19.51 4.11
N ALA A 231 -6.64 -18.83 5.06
CA ALA A 231 -7.33 -17.94 6.01
C ALA A 231 -7.98 -16.73 5.31
N LEU A 232 -7.38 -16.23 4.22
CA LEU A 232 -8.01 -15.19 3.39
C LEU A 232 -9.23 -15.71 2.62
N ARG A 233 -9.20 -16.96 2.14
CA ARG A 233 -10.36 -17.56 1.46
C ARG A 233 -11.57 -17.66 2.40
N ALA A 234 -11.34 -17.94 3.68
CA ALA A 234 -12.41 -17.94 4.67
C ALA A 234 -13.08 -16.56 4.82
N LEU A 235 -12.32 -15.47 4.61
CA LEU A 235 -12.81 -14.09 4.65
C LEU A 235 -13.53 -13.65 3.36
N GLU A 236 -13.20 -14.24 2.21
CA GLU A 236 -13.73 -13.84 0.89
C GLU A 236 -15.26 -13.86 0.82
N ARG A 237 -15.91 -14.74 1.60
CA ARG A 237 -17.38 -14.83 1.66
C ARG A 237 -18.08 -13.54 2.12
N ARG A 238 -17.36 -12.63 2.78
CA ARG A 238 -17.90 -11.39 3.35
C ARG A 238 -17.10 -10.13 2.99
N VAL A 239 -15.86 -10.30 2.56
CA VAL A 239 -14.90 -9.21 2.32
C VAL A 239 -14.32 -9.39 0.94
N ALA A 240 -14.27 -8.32 0.14
CA ALA A 240 -13.64 -8.38 -1.16
C ALA A 240 -12.11 -8.46 -1.00
N VAL A 241 -11.51 -9.54 -1.50
CA VAL A 241 -10.06 -9.75 -1.46
C VAL A 241 -9.47 -9.51 -2.85
N ARG A 242 -8.39 -8.72 -2.91
CA ARG A 242 -7.60 -8.52 -4.13
C ARG A 242 -6.11 -8.71 -3.90
N PHE A 243 -5.42 -9.21 -4.90
CA PHE A 243 -3.99 -9.41 -4.95
C PHE A 243 -3.38 -8.48 -5.99
N ILE A 244 -2.26 -7.86 -5.64
CA ILE A 244 -1.53 -6.96 -6.53
C ILE A 244 -0.04 -7.01 -6.23
N ALA A 245 0.79 -6.95 -7.26
CA ALA A 245 2.22 -6.74 -7.14
C ALA A 245 2.56 -5.27 -7.40
N LEU A 246 3.44 -4.67 -6.59
CA LEU A 246 3.78 -3.26 -6.68
C LEU A 246 5.26 -2.99 -6.39
N SER A 247 5.71 -1.82 -6.85
CA SER A 247 7.10 -1.41 -6.76
C SER A 247 7.23 0.03 -6.26
N ALA A 248 7.68 0.19 -5.02
CA ALA A 248 7.95 1.50 -4.44
C ALA A 248 9.26 2.11 -4.94
N PHE A 249 10.31 1.29 -5.10
CA PHE A 249 11.57 1.77 -5.67
C PHE A 249 11.46 2.02 -7.18
N GLY A 250 10.59 1.26 -7.85
CA GLY A 250 10.16 1.54 -9.20
C GLY A 250 11.23 1.26 -10.24
N PHE A 251 11.03 1.89 -11.40
CA PHE A 251 11.90 1.74 -12.57
C PHE A 251 12.45 3.10 -13.00
N VAL A 252 13.68 3.12 -13.49
CA VAL A 252 14.33 4.34 -13.98
C VAL A 252 13.63 4.79 -15.26
N LYS A 253 13.19 6.04 -15.37
CA LYS A 253 12.34 6.52 -16.48
C LYS A 253 13.00 6.38 -17.86
N THR A 254 14.29 6.68 -17.96
CA THR A 254 15.03 6.66 -19.23
C THR A 254 15.47 5.26 -19.64
N PHE A 255 15.93 4.48 -18.66
CA PHE A 255 16.59 3.19 -18.91
C PHE A 255 15.69 2.00 -18.66
N GLN A 256 14.53 2.20 -18.03
CA GLN A 256 13.49 1.20 -17.75
C GLN A 256 13.93 0.02 -16.86
N ASN A 257 15.17 0.02 -16.37
CA ASN A 257 15.66 -0.96 -15.42
C ASN A 257 15.12 -0.69 -13.99
N PRO A 258 15.10 -1.71 -13.12
CA PRO A 258 14.78 -1.53 -11.70
C PRO A 258 15.69 -0.50 -11.04
N ASN A 259 15.10 0.38 -10.23
CA ASN A 259 15.82 1.43 -9.49
C ASN A 259 16.33 0.92 -8.13
N ILE A 260 17.00 -0.23 -8.18
CA ILE A 260 17.58 -0.91 -7.02
C ILE A 260 18.98 -1.40 -7.38
N ASP A 261 19.87 -1.44 -6.40
CA ASP A 261 21.18 -2.06 -6.55
C ASP A 261 21.04 -3.59 -6.32
N PRO A 262 21.27 -4.45 -7.34
CA PRO A 262 21.26 -5.90 -7.15
C PRO A 262 22.33 -6.41 -6.18
N HIS A 263 23.42 -5.64 -6.02
CA HIS A 263 24.59 -6.02 -5.22
C HIS A 263 24.67 -5.24 -3.90
N GLY A 264 23.80 -4.26 -3.70
CA GLY A 264 23.75 -3.44 -2.51
C GLY A 264 23.11 -4.16 -1.32
N GLU A 265 23.72 -4.03 -0.15
CA GLU A 265 23.06 -4.42 1.10
C GLU A 265 21.97 -3.40 1.46
N GLY A 266 20.73 -3.87 1.56
CA GLY A 266 19.57 -3.08 1.96
C GLY A 266 18.78 -2.43 0.83
N GLU A 267 17.67 -1.81 1.19
CA GLU A 267 16.76 -1.15 0.25
C GLU A 267 17.25 0.29 -0.05
N ARG A 268 18.33 0.44 -0.80
CA ARG A 268 18.83 1.76 -1.20
C ARG A 268 18.47 2.06 -2.65
N ARG A 269 17.84 3.23 -2.85
CA ARG A 269 17.61 3.78 -4.19
C ARG A 269 18.94 4.04 -4.90
N PHE A 270 18.97 3.86 -6.21
CA PHE A 270 20.11 4.32 -7.00
C PHE A 270 20.26 5.84 -6.88
N ARG A 271 21.45 6.30 -6.45
CA ARG A 271 21.83 7.72 -6.43
C ARG A 271 23.11 7.90 -7.25
N ARG A 272 23.09 8.82 -8.22
CA ARG A 272 24.31 9.20 -8.95
C ARG A 272 25.33 9.78 -7.97
N LYS A 273 26.57 9.28 -8.00
CA LYS A 273 27.70 9.85 -7.25
C LYS A 273 27.96 11.29 -7.71
N GLY A 274 28.25 12.19 -6.78
CA GLY A 274 28.69 13.57 -7.08
C GLY A 274 27.59 14.64 -7.18
N ILE A 275 26.33 14.33 -6.90
CA ILE A 275 25.23 15.31 -6.92
C ILE A 275 24.78 15.66 -5.49
N ALA A 276 25.13 16.87 -5.05
CA ALA A 276 24.69 17.47 -3.78
C ALA A 276 23.35 18.22 -3.96
N GLY A 277 22.50 18.22 -2.92
CA GLY A 277 21.22 18.94 -2.86
C GLY A 277 19.97 18.05 -2.79
N PRO A 278 18.85 18.57 -2.25
CA PRO A 278 17.55 17.88 -2.24
C PRO A 278 16.92 17.95 -3.64
N ARG A 279 16.71 16.80 -4.29
CA ARG A 279 15.99 16.72 -5.57
C ARG A 279 14.52 16.40 -5.35
N ALA A 280 13.68 16.75 -6.34
CA ALA A 280 12.28 16.32 -6.39
C ALA A 280 12.21 14.79 -6.25
N PHE A 281 11.23 14.32 -5.47
CA PHE A 281 11.13 12.94 -4.99
C PHE A 281 11.16 11.86 -6.08
N THR A 282 10.96 12.17 -7.37
CA THR A 282 10.77 11.19 -8.45
C THR A 282 11.33 11.63 -9.81
N GLU A 283 12.31 12.51 -9.83
CA GLU A 283 12.82 13.09 -11.09
C GLU A 283 13.32 12.01 -12.08
N PHE A 284 13.93 10.91 -11.59
CA PHE A 284 14.58 9.90 -12.43
C PHE A 284 13.94 8.51 -12.43
N TRP A 285 13.01 8.23 -11.51
CA TRP A 285 12.36 6.93 -11.43
C TRP A 285 10.87 7.07 -11.23
N ARG A 286 10.15 5.99 -11.49
CA ARG A 286 8.70 5.91 -11.45
C ARG A 286 8.31 4.77 -10.52
N PRO A 287 7.73 5.02 -9.33
CA PRO A 287 7.08 3.97 -8.55
C PRO A 287 5.93 3.39 -9.38
N PHE A 288 5.61 2.12 -9.18
CA PHE A 288 4.63 1.41 -9.99
C PHE A 288 3.59 0.75 -9.08
N LEU A 289 2.32 1.07 -9.33
CA LEU A 289 1.14 0.52 -8.66
C LEU A 289 1.07 0.74 -7.13
N THR A 290 1.85 1.66 -6.56
CA THR A 290 1.88 1.84 -5.10
C THR A 290 0.67 2.59 -4.54
N ALA A 291 -0.07 3.31 -5.39
CA ALA A 291 -1.34 3.93 -5.03
C ALA A 291 -2.52 2.94 -5.08
N ASP A 292 -2.43 1.93 -5.94
CA ASP A 292 -3.54 1.05 -6.32
C ASP A 292 -4.19 0.33 -5.14
N PRO A 293 -3.46 -0.17 -4.12
CA PRO A 293 -4.09 -0.74 -2.94
C PRO A 293 -4.97 0.25 -2.17
N LEU A 294 -4.54 1.51 -2.06
CA LEU A 294 -5.30 2.56 -1.38
C LEU A 294 -6.50 3.02 -2.22
N LEU A 295 -6.30 3.13 -3.54
CA LEU A 295 -7.35 3.47 -4.49
C LEU A 295 -8.44 2.39 -4.51
N TYR A 296 -8.08 1.10 -4.55
CA TYR A 296 -9.07 0.02 -4.49
C TYR A 296 -9.79 -0.01 -3.14
N ALA A 297 -9.04 0.10 -2.04
CA ALA A 297 -9.62 0.15 -0.70
C ALA A 297 -10.68 1.26 -0.55
N ALA A 298 -10.44 2.43 -1.17
CA ALA A 298 -11.36 3.55 -1.15
C ALA A 298 -12.51 3.45 -2.18
N LEU A 299 -12.18 3.07 -3.41
CA LEU A 299 -13.05 3.21 -4.57
C LEU A 299 -13.77 1.92 -4.97
N ASP A 300 -13.29 0.75 -4.57
CA ASP A 300 -13.87 -0.54 -4.96
C ASP A 300 -13.95 -0.73 -6.48
N LEU A 301 -12.95 -0.17 -7.19
CA LEU A 301 -12.87 -0.26 -8.64
C LEU A 301 -11.70 -1.17 -8.96
N ASP A 302 -11.97 -2.25 -9.69
CA ASP A 302 -10.92 -3.12 -10.18
C ASP A 302 -10.13 -2.45 -11.32
N ASN A 303 -8.90 -2.92 -11.50
CA ASN A 303 -8.05 -2.57 -12.63
C ASN A 303 -7.30 -3.80 -13.12
N ALA A 304 -6.55 -3.67 -14.21
CA ALA A 304 -5.90 -4.81 -14.86
C ALA A 304 -4.88 -5.56 -13.99
N PHE A 305 -4.38 -4.93 -12.92
CA PHE A 305 -3.37 -5.50 -12.01
C PHE A 305 -3.93 -5.95 -10.66
N LEU A 306 -5.25 -5.84 -10.47
CA LEU A 306 -5.95 -6.34 -9.28
C LEU A 306 -6.61 -7.68 -9.60
N PHE A 307 -6.18 -8.72 -8.91
CA PHE A 307 -6.64 -10.08 -9.14
C PHE A 307 -7.44 -10.59 -7.94
N ASP A 308 -8.56 -11.27 -8.20
CA ASP A 308 -9.33 -12.01 -7.20
C ASP A 308 -8.85 -13.46 -7.09
N PHE A 309 -9.41 -14.24 -6.17
CA PHE A 309 -9.05 -15.67 -6.05
C PHE A 309 -9.36 -16.46 -7.33
N ALA A 310 -10.45 -16.14 -8.03
CA ALA A 310 -10.77 -16.80 -9.31
C ALA A 310 -9.65 -16.63 -10.34
N ALA A 311 -9.06 -15.43 -10.46
CA ALA A 311 -7.90 -15.20 -11.31
C ALA A 311 -6.68 -15.97 -10.80
N ILE A 312 -6.41 -16.00 -9.49
CA ILE A 312 -5.29 -16.74 -8.92
C ILE A 312 -5.42 -18.25 -9.20
N ASP A 313 -6.62 -18.81 -9.08
CA ASP A 313 -6.87 -20.25 -9.24
C ASP A 313 -6.83 -20.73 -10.70
N GLY A 314 -6.80 -19.81 -11.66
CA GLY A 314 -6.80 -20.16 -13.07
C GLY A 314 -8.18 -20.51 -13.61
N ALA A 315 -9.25 -20.06 -12.96
CA ALA A 315 -10.59 -20.20 -13.50
C ALA A 315 -10.68 -19.49 -14.87
N PRO A 316 -11.30 -20.11 -15.89
CA PRO A 316 -11.46 -19.50 -17.20
C PRO A 316 -12.28 -18.21 -17.10
N ILE A 317 -11.92 -17.21 -17.90
CA ILE A 317 -12.47 -15.84 -17.88
C ILE A 317 -13.98 -15.78 -18.21
N SER A 318 -14.61 -16.90 -18.62
CA SER A 318 -15.96 -16.97 -19.15
C SER A 318 -17.12 -16.82 -18.15
N GLU A 319 -16.87 -16.53 -16.88
CA GLU A 319 -17.92 -16.33 -15.86
C GLU A 319 -17.87 -14.94 -15.20
N ARG A 320 -17.27 -13.94 -15.87
CA ARG A 320 -17.26 -12.55 -15.37
C ARG A 320 -18.32 -11.73 -16.09
N SER A 321 -19.57 -11.87 -15.64
CA SER A 321 -20.73 -11.04 -16.03
C SER A 321 -20.91 -9.87 -15.06
#